data_AF-A0A5C6AB64-F1
#
_entry.id   AF-A0A5C6AB64-F1
#
_cell.length_a   1.000
_cell.length_b   1.000
_cell.length_c   1.000
_cell.angle_alpha   90.00
_cell.angle_beta   90.00
_cell.angle_gamma   90.00
#
_symmetry.space_group_name_H-M   'P 1'
#
loop_
_entity.id
_entity.type
_entity.pdbx_description
1 polymer ?
#
loop_
_entity_poly.entity_id
_entity_poly.type
_entity_poly.pdbx_seq_one_letter_code
_entity_poly.pdbx_strand_id
1 'polypeptide(L)'
;MSYPSSSSSPSRSTQPTASTNSSSSTHSASSAKSSDTREPQKRTRKSRISPNLHPAGTLRVRYRVRFAKTDLLRWISHRDLANLWERIGRRAGLPFSMTEGFHPKPRLMFPSALPLGVESLDEVVDLELNEVWDEDQLLSALRDDRQPGLTIHDATRVDLSDGKAQLAGRQYRVTLPDDFSEPEARQVNEQIKKLKQNETITTDRNGKEIVTHVPTQIPVLELEPEPLPEQLVVRLINSEAASLKIHDVLELLNIGDWPQRGATLIRTHTFLQGELEHS
;
A
#
# COMPACT_ATOMS: atom_id res chain seq x y z
N MET A 1 11.88 26.26 -37.48
CA MET A 1 13.32 26.29 -37.14
C MET A 1 13.75 24.85 -36.93
N SER A 2 14.75 24.39 -37.67
CA SER A 2 15.01 22.95 -37.84
C SER A 2 16.52 22.68 -37.84
N TYR A 3 16.99 21.78 -36.99
CA TYR A 3 18.30 21.11 -37.09
C TYR A 3 18.18 19.67 -36.51
N PRO A 4 19.05 18.72 -36.90
CA PRO A 4 18.56 17.38 -37.23
C PRO A 4 19.14 16.23 -36.38
N SER A 5 18.60 15.04 -36.60
CA SER A 5 19.04 13.75 -36.06
C SER A 5 20.40 13.30 -36.59
N SER A 6 21.17 12.58 -35.78
CA SER A 6 22.19 11.63 -36.26
C SER A 6 22.38 10.46 -35.30
N SER A 7 22.43 9.26 -35.87
CA SER A 7 22.64 7.96 -35.20
C SER A 7 24.03 7.42 -35.50
N SER A 8 24.64 6.68 -34.57
CA SER A 8 25.41 5.45 -34.91
C SER A 8 26.03 4.76 -33.69
N SER A 9 25.79 3.45 -33.57
CA SER A 9 26.66 2.52 -32.83
C SER A 9 27.68 1.89 -33.79
N PRO A 10 28.78 1.28 -33.28
CA PRO A 10 29.32 0.10 -33.93
C PRO A 10 29.70 -1.05 -32.96
N SER A 11 30.21 -2.13 -33.56
CA SER A 11 30.14 -3.52 -33.09
C SER A 11 31.41 -4.12 -32.47
N ARG A 12 31.16 -5.15 -31.65
CA ARG A 12 31.97 -6.30 -31.18
C ARG A 12 33.13 -6.81 -32.08
N SER A 13 34.25 -7.18 -31.46
CA SER A 13 35.27 -8.18 -31.90
C SER A 13 36.12 -8.60 -30.68
N THR A 14 36.11 -9.83 -30.14
CA THR A 14 36.88 -11.07 -30.47
C THR A 14 38.42 -11.03 -30.35
N GLN A 15 38.94 -11.55 -29.21
CA GLN A 15 40.02 -12.57 -28.97
C GLN A 15 41.32 -12.62 -29.84
N PRO A 16 42.50 -13.11 -29.34
CA PRO A 16 42.65 -14.48 -28.78
C PRO A 16 43.76 -14.77 -27.71
N THR A 17 43.71 -16.00 -27.15
CA THR A 17 44.79 -16.94 -26.67
C THR A 17 46.11 -16.40 -26.05
N ALA A 18 46.74 -16.98 -25.02
CA ALA A 18 46.74 -18.35 -24.43
C ALA A 18 47.07 -18.28 -22.90
N SER A 19 47.64 -19.24 -22.14
CA SER A 19 48.19 -20.59 -22.38
C SER A 19 48.18 -21.50 -21.11
N THR A 20 48.40 -22.80 -21.37
CA THR A 20 48.77 -23.95 -20.51
C THR A 20 49.50 -23.73 -19.17
N ASN A 21 49.11 -24.51 -18.15
CA ASN A 21 49.96 -25.65 -17.75
C ASN A 21 49.19 -26.78 -17.04
N SER A 22 49.59 -28.01 -17.35
CA SER A 22 49.03 -29.27 -16.84
C SER A 22 50.12 -30.10 -16.18
N SER A 23 49.85 -30.67 -15.00
CA SER A 23 50.62 -31.83 -14.51
C SER A 23 49.81 -32.65 -13.51
N SER A 24 49.42 -33.83 -13.96
CA SER A 24 48.85 -34.92 -13.16
C SER A 24 49.96 -35.74 -12.51
N SER A 25 49.75 -36.20 -11.28
CA SER A 25 50.44 -37.39 -10.76
C SER A 25 49.57 -38.17 -9.78
N THR A 26 49.25 -39.41 -10.17
CA THR A 26 48.58 -40.41 -9.35
C THR A 26 49.60 -41.19 -8.53
N HIS A 27 49.30 -41.48 -7.26
CA HIS A 27 49.82 -42.70 -6.61
C HIS A 27 48.80 -43.27 -5.61
N SER A 28 49.01 -44.54 -5.27
CA SER A 28 47.97 -45.49 -4.89
C SER A 28 48.20 -46.13 -3.52
N ALA A 29 47.09 -46.34 -2.81
CA ALA A 29 46.83 -47.40 -1.81
C ALA A 29 47.88 -47.70 -0.71
N SER A 30 47.43 -47.63 0.56
CA SER A 30 47.45 -48.81 1.45
C SER A 30 46.51 -48.62 2.66
N SER A 31 46.24 -49.71 3.37
CA SER A 31 45.22 -49.87 4.41
C SER A 31 45.79 -49.73 5.83
N ALA A 32 45.03 -49.11 6.74
CA ALA A 32 45.14 -49.36 8.18
C ALA A 32 43.80 -49.10 8.88
N LYS A 33 43.22 -50.14 9.48
CA LYS A 33 42.12 -50.00 10.45
C LYS A 33 42.68 -49.44 11.75
N SER A 34 42.04 -48.42 12.32
CA SER A 34 42.13 -48.15 13.75
C SER A 34 40.78 -47.71 14.28
N SER A 35 40.27 -48.45 15.27
CA SER A 35 39.01 -48.18 15.96
C SER A 35 39.27 -47.32 17.19
N ASP A 36 38.97 -46.02 17.11
CA ASP A 36 38.98 -45.11 18.26
C ASP A 36 37.53 -44.71 18.63
N THR A 37 37.00 -45.35 19.67
CA THR A 37 35.64 -45.15 20.15
C THR A 37 35.55 -43.88 21.00
N ARG A 38 35.33 -42.73 20.36
CA ARG A 38 35.16 -41.45 21.08
C ARG A 38 33.73 -41.23 21.54
N GLU A 39 33.56 -41.05 22.85
CA GLU A 39 32.30 -40.63 23.45
C GLU A 39 31.84 -39.26 22.91
N PRO A 40 30.52 -39.03 22.75
CA PRO A 40 29.99 -37.76 22.30
C PRO A 40 30.03 -36.72 23.42
N GLN A 41 31.06 -35.86 23.41
CA GLN A 41 31.11 -34.70 24.30
C GLN A 41 29.89 -33.80 24.11
N LYS A 42 29.10 -33.63 25.19
CA LYS A 42 27.97 -32.69 25.26
C LYS A 42 28.47 -31.24 25.09
N ARG A 43 28.51 -30.75 23.84
CA ARG A 43 28.66 -29.32 23.56
C ARG A 43 27.44 -28.58 24.10
N THR A 44 27.60 -27.93 25.24
CA THR A 44 26.63 -26.98 25.78
C THR A 44 26.47 -25.83 24.79
N ARG A 45 25.38 -25.85 24.00
CA ARG A 45 24.99 -24.72 23.16
C ARG A 45 24.64 -23.56 24.08
N LYS A 46 25.56 -22.60 24.24
CA LYS A 46 25.19 -21.26 24.73
C LYS A 46 24.04 -20.77 23.86
N SER A 47 22.91 -20.47 24.49
CA SER A 47 21.76 -19.88 23.81
C SER A 47 22.22 -18.62 23.09
N ARG A 48 22.24 -18.64 21.76
CA ARG A 48 22.39 -17.41 20.98
C ARG A 48 21.03 -16.73 21.05
N ILE A 49 20.88 -15.80 22.00
CA ILE A 49 19.76 -14.86 22.01
C ILE A 49 19.71 -14.25 20.60
N SER A 50 18.57 -14.38 19.94
CA SER A 50 18.39 -13.85 18.60
C SER A 50 18.67 -12.34 18.63
N PRO A 51 19.45 -11.77 17.69
CA PRO A 51 19.72 -10.32 17.66
C PRO A 51 18.45 -9.47 17.48
N ASN A 52 17.33 -10.12 17.16
CA ASN A 52 16.01 -9.53 16.97
C ASN A 52 15.14 -9.56 18.24
N LEU A 53 15.62 -10.17 19.34
CA LEU A 53 14.88 -10.25 20.60
C LEU A 53 14.98 -8.92 21.34
N HIS A 54 14.06 -8.00 21.03
CA HIS A 54 13.95 -6.72 21.72
C HIS A 54 13.55 -6.98 23.19
N PRO A 55 14.17 -6.31 24.18
CA PRO A 55 13.79 -6.48 25.57
C PRO A 55 12.31 -6.15 25.80
N ALA A 56 11.62 -6.97 26.60
CA ALA A 56 10.32 -6.62 27.13
C ALA A 56 10.45 -5.30 27.91
N GLY A 57 9.58 -4.32 27.62
CA GLY A 57 9.70 -2.96 28.16
C GLY A 57 10.43 -1.95 27.28
N THR A 58 10.82 -2.31 26.04
CA THR A 58 11.22 -1.31 25.04
C THR A 58 10.05 -0.34 24.82
N LEU A 59 10.30 0.97 24.92
CA LEU A 59 9.31 2.02 24.68
C LEU A 59 8.66 1.82 23.30
N ARG A 60 7.36 2.06 23.21
CA ARG A 60 6.62 2.10 21.93
C ARG A 60 5.80 3.37 21.89
N VAL A 61 6.05 4.21 20.91
CA VAL A 61 5.32 5.45 20.64
C VAL A 61 4.69 5.32 19.26
N ARG A 62 3.38 5.52 19.15
CA ARG A 62 2.68 5.50 17.87
C ARG A 62 2.52 6.92 17.33
N TYR A 63 2.78 7.07 16.05
CA TYR A 63 2.45 8.26 15.28
C TYR A 63 1.51 7.85 14.15
N ARG A 64 0.48 8.66 13.94
CA ARG A 64 -0.46 8.57 12.83
C ARG A 64 -0.09 9.61 11.80
N VAL A 65 0.22 9.15 10.60
CA VAL A 65 0.66 10.00 9.49
C VAL A 65 -0.43 10.02 8.43
N ARG A 66 -0.91 11.23 8.08
CA ARG A 66 -1.84 11.43 6.95
C ARG A 66 -1.07 11.82 5.69
N PHE A 67 -1.39 11.21 4.54
CA PHE A 67 -0.61 11.41 3.30
C PHE A 67 -1.43 11.21 2.01
N ALA A 68 -1.07 11.91 0.94
CA ALA A 68 -1.55 11.65 -0.42
C ALA A 68 -0.64 10.67 -1.17
N LYS A 69 -1.25 9.88 -2.07
CA LYS A 69 -0.65 8.93 -3.00
C LYS A 69 -1.23 9.18 -4.40
N THR A 70 -0.53 9.98 -5.21
CA THR A 70 -0.99 10.50 -6.51
C THR A 70 -0.10 10.01 -7.66
N ASP A 71 -0.43 10.41 -8.89
CA ASP A 71 0.40 10.24 -10.08
C ASP A 71 0.78 8.77 -10.32
N LEU A 72 2.00 8.51 -10.82
CA LEU A 72 2.51 7.15 -11.05
C LEU A 72 2.56 6.29 -9.77
N LEU A 73 2.52 6.88 -8.57
CA LEU A 73 2.49 6.14 -7.32
C LEU A 73 1.15 5.39 -7.14
N ARG A 74 0.09 5.76 -7.88
CA ARG A 74 -1.18 5.02 -7.89
C ARG A 74 -1.04 3.55 -8.32
N TRP A 75 0.00 3.24 -9.10
CA TRP A 75 0.28 1.91 -9.67
C TRP A 75 1.11 0.96 -8.80
N ILE A 76 1.51 1.34 -7.58
CA ILE A 76 2.21 0.39 -6.68
C ILE A 76 1.22 -0.40 -5.81
N SER A 77 1.56 -1.66 -5.50
CA SER A 77 0.74 -2.49 -4.62
C SER A 77 0.81 -2.01 -3.16
N HIS A 78 -0.16 -2.43 -2.33
CA HIS A 78 -0.15 -2.14 -0.89
C HIS A 78 1.13 -2.62 -0.18
N ARG A 79 1.69 -3.77 -0.60
CA ARG A 79 2.96 -4.28 -0.07
C ARG A 79 4.13 -3.37 -0.43
N ASP A 80 4.14 -2.84 -1.65
CA ASP A 80 5.23 -2.00 -2.14
C ASP A 80 5.14 -0.59 -1.53
N LEU A 81 3.93 -0.13 -1.19
CA LEU A 81 3.71 1.06 -0.35
C LEU A 81 4.25 0.85 1.07
N ALA A 82 4.01 -0.30 1.71
CA ALA A 82 4.59 -0.60 3.02
C ALA A 82 6.14 -0.64 2.97
N ASN A 83 6.71 -1.26 1.92
CA ASN A 83 8.15 -1.27 1.68
C ASN A 83 8.71 0.14 1.40
N LEU A 84 7.93 1.02 0.77
CA LEU A 84 8.30 2.41 0.55
C LEU A 84 8.35 3.19 1.87
N TRP A 85 7.33 3.08 2.72
CA TRP A 85 7.31 3.67 4.06
C TRP A 85 8.45 3.19 4.95
N GLU A 86 8.82 1.91 4.89
CA GLU A 86 10.02 1.40 5.56
C GLU A 86 11.31 2.07 5.04
N ARG A 87 11.45 2.28 3.72
CA ARG A 87 12.63 2.97 3.15
C ARG A 87 12.68 4.45 3.54
N ILE A 88 11.54 5.15 3.53
CA ILE A 88 11.42 6.55 3.95
C ILE A 88 11.87 6.67 5.40
N GLY A 89 11.28 5.91 6.32
CA GLY A 89 11.64 5.97 7.73
C GLY A 89 13.10 5.58 7.99
N ARG A 90 13.66 4.60 7.26
CA ARG A 90 15.09 4.28 7.35
C ARG A 90 16.00 5.42 6.85
N ARG A 91 15.61 6.17 5.82
CA ARG A 91 16.38 7.34 5.33
C ARG A 91 16.25 8.55 6.27
N ALA A 92 15.08 8.75 6.86
CA ALA A 92 14.82 9.73 7.91
C ALA A 92 15.44 9.35 9.28
N GLY A 93 16.13 8.20 9.39
CA GLY A 93 16.78 7.76 10.63
C GLY A 93 15.83 7.28 11.73
N LEU A 94 14.56 6.99 11.40
CA LEU A 94 13.53 6.68 12.40
C LEU A 94 13.83 5.36 13.15
N PRO A 95 13.79 5.38 14.50
CA PRO A 95 14.06 4.21 15.34
C PRO A 95 12.82 3.30 15.41
N PHE A 96 12.46 2.67 14.30
CA PHE A 96 11.27 1.82 14.20
C PHE A 96 11.20 0.74 15.29
N SER A 97 10.03 0.61 15.91
CA SER A 97 9.69 -0.57 16.69
C SER A 97 9.45 -1.76 15.75
N MET A 98 9.97 -2.92 16.14
CA MET A 98 10.02 -4.10 15.27
C MET A 98 9.06 -5.19 15.72
N THR A 99 8.51 -5.95 14.77
CA THR A 99 7.74 -7.16 15.06
C THR A 99 8.64 -8.25 15.65
N GLU A 100 8.08 -9.11 16.49
CA GLU A 100 8.80 -10.26 17.05
C GLU A 100 8.94 -11.41 16.04
N GLY A 101 9.87 -12.33 16.33
CA GLY A 101 10.10 -13.56 15.55
C GLY A 101 11.39 -13.56 14.72
N PHE A 102 11.47 -14.50 13.76
CA PHE A 102 12.68 -14.76 12.99
C PHE A 102 12.97 -13.71 11.90
N HIS A 103 11.95 -12.99 11.43
CA HIS A 103 12.05 -11.96 10.41
C HIS A 103 11.34 -10.68 10.89
N PRO A 104 11.95 -9.91 11.81
CA PRO A 104 11.38 -8.67 12.32
C PRO A 104 11.20 -7.66 11.18
N LYS A 105 10.08 -6.95 11.19
CA LYS A 105 9.79 -5.82 10.29
C LYS A 105 9.38 -4.60 11.10
N PRO A 106 9.53 -3.38 10.57
CA PRO A 106 8.94 -2.19 11.17
C PRO A 106 7.44 -2.38 11.42
N ARG A 107 6.95 -1.91 12.57
CA ARG A 107 5.54 -1.89 12.91
C ARG A 107 4.87 -0.71 12.19
N LEU A 108 4.55 -0.97 10.92
CA LEU A 108 3.72 -0.12 10.06
C LEU A 108 2.34 -0.75 9.91
N MET A 109 1.28 0.06 10.00
CA MET A 109 -0.09 -0.41 9.90
C MET A 109 -0.94 0.60 9.14
N PHE A 110 -1.76 0.11 8.22
CA PHE A 110 -2.67 0.92 7.40
C PHE A 110 -4.10 0.45 7.70
N PRO A 111 -5.05 1.35 8.05
CA PRO A 111 -6.43 0.98 8.35
C PRO A 111 -7.22 0.51 7.13
N SER A 112 -6.75 0.82 5.91
CA SER A 112 -7.33 0.35 4.65
C SER A 112 -6.24 0.23 3.59
N ALA A 113 -6.32 -0.79 2.75
CA ALA A 113 -5.59 -0.79 1.48
C ALA A 113 -6.32 0.09 0.46
N LEU A 114 -5.55 0.91 -0.28
CA LEU A 114 -6.04 1.60 -1.48
C LEU A 114 -6.03 0.62 -2.67
N PRO A 115 -7.07 0.56 -3.53
CA PRO A 115 -7.05 -0.26 -4.73
C PRO A 115 -5.95 0.18 -5.71
N LEU A 116 -5.49 -0.75 -6.56
CA LEU A 116 -4.51 -0.44 -7.60
C LEU A 116 -5.09 0.54 -8.62
N GLY A 117 -4.29 1.48 -9.11
CA GLY A 117 -4.72 2.46 -10.11
C GLY A 117 -5.50 3.66 -9.54
N VAL A 118 -5.92 3.58 -8.27
CA VAL A 118 -6.67 4.63 -7.57
C VAL A 118 -5.67 5.57 -6.88
N GLU A 119 -5.90 6.87 -7.04
CA GLU A 119 -5.18 7.92 -6.30
C GLU A 119 -5.83 8.17 -4.94
N SER A 120 -5.10 8.81 -4.04
CA SER A 120 -5.67 9.28 -2.78
C SER A 120 -5.04 10.58 -2.34
N LEU A 121 -5.85 11.46 -1.77
CA LEU A 121 -5.43 12.72 -1.17
C LEU A 121 -5.31 12.63 0.36
N ASP A 122 -5.79 11.51 0.93
CA ASP A 122 -5.90 11.32 2.37
C ASP A 122 -5.89 9.82 2.71
N GLU A 123 -4.68 9.26 2.79
CA GLU A 123 -4.38 7.96 3.37
C GLU A 123 -3.87 8.11 4.80
N VAL A 124 -3.92 7.01 5.56
CA VAL A 124 -3.40 6.93 6.92
C VAL A 124 -2.38 5.80 7.03
N VAL A 125 -1.26 6.05 7.70
CA VAL A 125 -0.37 5.02 8.22
C VAL A 125 -0.05 5.30 9.68
N ASP A 126 -0.31 4.31 10.53
CA ASP A 126 0.17 4.28 11.91
C ASP A 126 1.57 3.63 11.90
N LEU A 127 2.58 4.35 12.39
CA LEU A 127 3.95 3.87 12.56
C LEU A 127 4.32 3.86 14.04
N GLU A 128 5.09 2.86 14.47
CA GLU A 128 5.55 2.76 15.87
C GLU A 128 7.07 2.91 15.96
N LEU A 129 7.53 3.78 16.86
CA LEU A 129 8.94 4.08 17.13
C LEU A 129 9.32 3.65 18.55
N ASN A 130 10.62 3.41 18.78
CA ASN A 130 11.16 3.09 20.11
C ASN A 130 11.55 4.33 20.93
N GLU A 131 11.34 5.53 20.39
CA GLU A 131 11.73 6.82 20.98
C GLU A 131 10.58 7.83 20.82
N VAL A 132 10.50 8.82 21.72
CA VAL A 132 9.60 9.96 21.54
C VAL A 132 10.25 10.97 20.60
N TRP A 133 9.55 11.27 19.52
CA TRP A 133 9.85 12.36 18.59
C TRP A 133 8.84 13.50 18.79
N ASP A 134 9.30 14.72 18.55
CA ASP A 134 8.41 15.86 18.31
C ASP A 134 7.68 15.70 16.96
N GLU A 135 6.44 16.16 16.88
CA GLU A 135 5.55 15.93 15.73
C GLU A 135 6.02 16.71 14.50
N ASP A 136 6.40 17.98 14.66
CA ASP A 136 6.95 18.80 13.58
C ASP A 136 8.31 18.28 13.10
N GLN A 137 9.17 17.82 14.03
CA GLN A 137 10.46 17.19 13.69
C GLN A 137 10.27 15.90 12.88
N LEU A 138 9.35 15.03 13.31
CA LEU A 138 9.01 13.79 12.58
C LEU A 138 8.44 14.12 11.19
N LEU A 139 7.52 15.07 11.11
CA LEU A 139 6.89 15.49 9.86
C LEU A 139 7.91 16.07 8.87
N SER A 140 8.85 16.89 9.35
CA SER A 140 9.96 17.41 8.52
C SER A 140 10.86 16.29 8.01
N ALA A 141 11.32 15.41 8.90
CA ALA A 141 12.23 14.31 8.55
C ALA A 141 11.59 13.34 7.53
N LEU A 142 10.29 13.10 7.62
CA LEU A 142 9.53 12.32 6.65
C LEU A 142 9.36 13.04 5.30
N ARG A 143 9.14 14.36 5.30
CA ARG A 143 8.98 15.18 4.09
C ARG A 143 10.27 15.35 3.28
N ASP A 144 11.42 15.37 3.95
CA ASP A 144 12.74 15.54 3.29
C ASP A 144 13.09 14.41 2.31
N ASP A 145 12.40 13.28 2.38
CA ASP A 145 12.53 12.17 1.43
C ASP A 145 12.11 12.54 -0.01
N ARG A 146 11.13 13.46 -0.15
CA ARG A 146 10.63 14.01 -1.42
C ARG A 146 10.28 12.96 -2.49
N GLN A 147 9.81 11.79 -2.07
CA GLN A 147 9.34 10.72 -2.96
C GLN A 147 8.25 11.24 -3.92
N PRO A 148 8.46 11.20 -5.25
CA PRO A 148 7.44 11.63 -6.22
C PRO A 148 6.12 10.86 -6.08
N GLY A 149 5.00 11.60 -6.17
CA GLY A 149 3.64 11.08 -5.96
C GLY A 149 3.25 10.79 -4.51
N LEU A 150 4.12 11.13 -3.53
CA LEU A 150 3.82 11.02 -2.10
C LEU A 150 3.90 12.40 -1.44
N THR A 151 2.79 12.87 -0.88
CA THR A 151 2.75 14.11 -0.09
C THR A 151 2.35 13.78 1.34
N ILE A 152 3.16 14.18 2.33
CA ILE A 152 2.87 13.90 3.74
C ILE A 152 2.27 15.16 4.36
N HIS A 153 1.06 15.05 4.90
CA HIS A 153 0.26 16.20 5.37
C HIS A 153 0.47 16.48 6.86
N ASP A 154 0.42 15.43 7.68
CA ASP A 154 0.44 15.52 9.14
C ASP A 154 1.07 14.25 9.75
N ALA A 155 1.61 14.36 10.97
CA ALA A 155 2.22 13.26 11.72
C ALA A 155 2.01 13.43 13.25
N THR A 156 0.81 13.11 13.73
CA THR A 156 0.40 13.29 15.13
C THR A 156 0.69 12.06 16.00
N ARG A 157 1.03 12.25 17.26
CA ARG A 157 1.20 11.17 18.24
C ARG A 157 -0.17 10.66 18.71
N VAL A 158 -0.30 9.34 18.83
CA VAL A 158 -1.53 8.67 19.28
C VAL A 158 -1.19 7.73 20.44
N ASP A 159 -2.07 7.60 21.43
CA ASP A 159 -1.83 6.63 22.50
C ASP A 159 -1.98 5.19 21.97
N LEU A 160 -1.24 4.26 22.57
CA LEU A 160 -1.44 2.84 22.32
C LEU A 160 -2.77 2.34 22.90
N SER A 161 -3.32 3.01 23.93
CA SER A 161 -4.64 2.72 24.51
C SER A 161 -5.79 2.92 23.54
N ASP A 162 -5.67 3.89 22.64
CA ASP A 162 -6.72 4.28 21.68
C ASP A 162 -6.92 3.22 20.58
N GLY A 163 -6.19 2.12 20.67
CA GLY A 163 -6.25 1.02 19.73
C GLY A 163 -5.58 1.37 18.40
N LYS A 164 -5.85 0.53 17.40
CA LYS A 164 -5.34 0.72 16.04
C LYS A 164 -6.27 1.68 15.28
N ALA A 165 -5.74 2.46 14.33
CA ALA A 165 -6.57 3.08 13.31
C ALA A 165 -7.54 2.04 12.72
N GLN A 166 -8.84 2.34 12.77
CA GLN A 166 -9.90 1.56 12.16
C GLN A 166 -10.64 2.43 11.16
N LEU A 167 -10.82 1.93 9.95
CA LEU A 167 -11.57 2.61 8.92
C LEU A 167 -13.06 2.62 9.26
N ALA A 168 -13.66 3.81 9.30
CA ALA A 168 -15.10 3.99 9.38
C ALA A 168 -15.72 4.33 8.00
N GLY A 169 -15.00 5.03 7.12
CA GLY A 169 -15.54 5.37 5.79
C GLY A 169 -14.50 5.87 4.79
N ARG A 170 -14.93 6.05 3.54
CA ARG A 170 -14.11 6.51 2.41
C ARG A 170 -14.93 7.45 1.52
N GLN A 171 -14.35 8.53 1.03
CA GLN A 171 -14.99 9.37 0.00
C GLN A 171 -14.17 9.38 -1.28
N TYR A 172 -14.85 9.24 -2.41
CA TYR A 172 -14.26 9.19 -3.75
C TYR A 172 -14.84 10.29 -4.64
N ARG A 173 -14.00 10.83 -5.51
CA ARG A 173 -14.35 11.52 -6.75
C ARG A 173 -13.88 10.63 -7.91
N VAL A 174 -14.70 10.49 -8.93
CA VAL A 174 -14.37 9.78 -10.17
C VAL A 174 -14.59 10.76 -11.31
N THR A 175 -13.52 11.16 -11.98
CA THR A 175 -13.63 12.07 -13.14
C THR A 175 -14.42 11.40 -14.25
N LEU A 176 -14.98 12.18 -15.16
CA LEU A 176 -15.69 11.63 -16.31
C LEU A 176 -14.70 11.14 -17.39
N PRO A 177 -15.11 10.17 -18.24
CA PRO A 177 -14.42 9.85 -19.48
C PRO A 177 -14.27 11.03 -20.45
N ASP A 178 -13.24 11.00 -21.30
CA ASP A 178 -13.03 12.03 -22.33
C ASP A 178 -14.16 12.09 -23.38
N ASP A 179 -14.87 10.98 -23.57
CA ASP A 179 -15.99 10.79 -24.50
C ASP A 179 -17.37 10.80 -23.80
N PHE A 180 -17.44 11.27 -22.55
CA PHE A 180 -18.68 11.34 -21.77
C PHE A 180 -19.75 12.23 -22.44
N SER A 181 -21.03 11.86 -22.28
CA SER A 181 -22.12 12.46 -23.05
C SER A 181 -23.44 12.59 -22.25
N GLU A 182 -24.32 13.52 -22.65
CA GLU A 182 -25.63 13.70 -21.99
C GLU A 182 -26.52 12.44 -21.94
N PRO A 183 -26.52 11.52 -22.92
CA PRO A 183 -27.26 10.25 -22.80
C PRO A 183 -26.67 9.35 -21.71
N GLU A 184 -25.34 9.33 -21.57
CA GLU A 184 -24.65 8.60 -20.51
C GLU A 184 -24.93 9.23 -19.13
N ALA A 185 -24.92 10.57 -19.03
CA ALA A 185 -25.33 11.29 -17.82
C ALA A 185 -26.76 10.93 -17.38
N ARG A 186 -27.70 10.84 -18.33
CA ARG A 186 -29.07 10.38 -18.07
C ARG A 186 -29.12 8.93 -17.59
N GLN A 187 -28.40 8.02 -18.24
CA GLN A 187 -28.29 6.62 -17.84
C GLN A 187 -27.73 6.48 -16.41
N VAL A 188 -26.62 7.15 -16.10
CA VAL A 188 -25.99 7.10 -14.77
C VAL A 188 -26.94 7.64 -13.70
N ASN A 189 -27.59 8.78 -13.93
CA ASN A 189 -28.58 9.32 -12.99
C ASN A 189 -29.77 8.39 -12.77
N GLU A 190 -30.25 7.70 -13.81
CA GLU A 190 -31.28 6.66 -13.64
C GLU A 190 -30.79 5.47 -12.81
N GLN A 191 -29.57 4.98 -13.01
CA GLN A 191 -29.02 3.87 -12.23
C GLN A 191 -28.79 4.27 -10.78
N ILE A 192 -28.26 5.48 -10.52
CA ILE A 192 -28.13 6.05 -9.17
C ILE A 192 -29.50 6.11 -8.48
N LYS A 193 -30.54 6.56 -9.18
CA LYS A 193 -31.90 6.63 -8.66
C LYS A 193 -32.49 5.25 -8.35
N LYS A 194 -32.31 4.27 -9.24
CA LYS A 194 -32.73 2.87 -9.04
C LYS A 194 -32.01 2.25 -7.84
N LEU A 195 -30.69 2.46 -7.73
CA LEU A 195 -29.86 1.94 -6.65
C LEU A 195 -30.30 2.52 -5.29
N LYS A 196 -30.48 3.84 -5.19
CA LYS A 196 -30.98 4.55 -3.99
C LYS A 196 -32.42 4.17 -3.57
N GLN A 197 -33.19 3.50 -4.42
CA GLN A 197 -34.54 3.01 -4.09
C GLN A 197 -34.55 1.63 -3.43
N ASN A 198 -33.44 0.89 -3.48
CA ASN A 198 -33.32 -0.40 -2.80
C ASN A 198 -32.85 -0.22 -1.35
N GLU A 199 -33.39 -1.01 -0.42
CA GLU A 199 -32.87 -1.07 0.95
C GLU A 199 -31.51 -1.79 1.00
N THR A 200 -31.39 -2.90 0.27
CA THR A 200 -30.18 -3.69 0.13
C THR A 200 -29.85 -3.96 -1.33
N ILE A 201 -28.55 -4.12 -1.61
CA ILE A 201 -28.05 -4.61 -2.89
C ILE A 201 -27.02 -5.72 -2.66
N THR A 202 -26.88 -6.59 -3.65
CA THR A 202 -26.00 -7.75 -3.61
C THR A 202 -24.98 -7.66 -4.74
N THR A 203 -23.69 -7.82 -4.42
CA THR A 203 -22.61 -8.00 -5.40
C THR A 203 -21.88 -9.31 -5.15
N ASP A 204 -21.47 -10.01 -6.22
CA ASP A 204 -20.51 -11.12 -6.09
C ASP A 204 -19.08 -10.58 -6.12
N ARG A 205 -18.22 -11.11 -5.26
CA ARG A 205 -16.79 -10.87 -5.31
C ARG A 205 -16.00 -12.17 -5.13
N ASN A 206 -15.62 -12.78 -6.26
CA ASN A 206 -14.90 -14.05 -6.36
C ASN A 206 -15.71 -15.25 -5.82
N GLY A 207 -16.99 -15.34 -6.17
CA GLY A 207 -17.89 -16.40 -5.71
C GLY A 207 -18.34 -16.21 -4.25
N LYS A 208 -18.15 -15.01 -3.69
CA LYS A 208 -18.67 -14.63 -2.38
C LYS A 208 -19.65 -13.48 -2.53
N GLU A 209 -20.89 -13.75 -2.12
CA GLU A 209 -21.96 -12.77 -2.02
C GLU A 209 -21.65 -11.70 -0.95
N ILE A 210 -21.88 -10.43 -1.31
CA ILE A 210 -21.74 -9.25 -0.47
C ILE A 210 -23.06 -8.49 -0.48
N VAL A 211 -23.80 -8.59 0.62
CA VAL A 211 -25.01 -7.80 0.85
C VAL A 211 -24.62 -6.46 1.48
N THR A 212 -25.15 -5.37 0.92
CA THR A 212 -24.87 -4.00 1.34
C THR A 212 -26.18 -3.24 1.56
N HIS A 213 -26.34 -2.61 2.72
CA HIS A 213 -27.47 -1.73 3.02
C HIS A 213 -27.22 -0.35 2.39
N VAL A 214 -27.98 0.01 1.36
CA VAL A 214 -27.72 1.22 0.56
C VAL A 214 -27.78 2.51 1.39
N PRO A 215 -28.83 2.77 2.20
CA PRO A 215 -28.97 4.08 2.86
C PRO A 215 -27.89 4.37 3.89
N THR A 216 -27.34 3.34 4.53
CA THR A 216 -26.33 3.47 5.60
C THR A 216 -24.90 3.31 5.09
N GLN A 217 -24.68 2.48 4.05
CA GLN A 217 -23.34 2.19 3.54
C GLN A 217 -22.95 2.98 2.29
N ILE A 218 -23.92 3.56 1.57
CA ILE A 218 -23.69 4.42 0.40
C ILE A 218 -24.44 5.77 0.56
N PRO A 219 -24.21 6.54 1.64
CA PRO A 219 -24.96 7.77 1.93
C PRO A 219 -24.74 8.90 0.92
N VAL A 220 -23.67 8.85 0.11
CA VAL A 220 -23.48 9.75 -1.04
C VAL A 220 -23.19 8.90 -2.27
N LEU A 221 -23.96 9.13 -3.31
CA LEU A 221 -23.81 8.54 -4.64
C LEU A 221 -24.52 9.48 -5.61
N GLU A 222 -23.78 10.33 -6.29
CA GLU A 222 -24.35 11.35 -7.17
C GLU A 222 -23.35 11.78 -8.24
N LEU A 223 -23.87 11.94 -9.46
CA LEU A 223 -23.18 12.70 -10.50
C LEU A 223 -23.37 14.18 -10.15
N GLU A 224 -22.30 14.98 -10.16
CA GLU A 224 -22.44 16.42 -9.88
C GLU A 224 -23.40 17.08 -10.89
N PRO A 225 -24.21 18.07 -10.48
CA PRO A 225 -25.33 18.54 -11.30
C PRO A 225 -24.90 19.33 -12.55
N GLU A 226 -25.78 19.27 -13.55
CA GLU A 226 -25.78 20.10 -14.78
C GLU A 226 -25.55 21.61 -14.51
N PRO A 227 -24.94 22.37 -15.43
CA PRO A 227 -24.90 22.17 -16.89
C PRO A 227 -23.67 21.45 -17.46
N LEU A 228 -22.69 21.11 -16.62
CA LEU A 228 -21.58 20.23 -16.96
C LEU A 228 -21.23 19.43 -15.70
N PRO A 229 -21.63 18.15 -15.57
CA PRO A 229 -21.10 17.31 -14.51
C PRO A 229 -19.57 17.24 -14.65
N GLU A 230 -18.82 17.39 -13.56
CA GLU A 230 -17.35 17.25 -13.58
C GLU A 230 -16.90 15.87 -13.10
N GLN A 231 -17.72 15.21 -12.28
CA GLN A 231 -17.39 13.93 -11.63
C GLN A 231 -18.59 13.23 -11.00
N LEU A 232 -18.42 11.93 -10.75
CA LEU A 232 -19.23 11.13 -9.83
C LEU A 232 -18.62 11.19 -8.43
N VAL A 233 -19.44 11.52 -7.42
CA VAL A 233 -19.07 11.55 -5.99
C VAL A 233 -19.68 10.34 -5.28
N VAL A 234 -18.85 9.60 -4.53
CA VAL A 234 -19.26 8.39 -3.80
C VAL A 234 -18.71 8.41 -2.38
N ARG A 235 -19.56 8.26 -1.36
CA ARG A 235 -19.16 8.03 0.04
C ARG A 235 -19.57 6.63 0.46
N LEU A 236 -18.59 5.83 0.90
CA LEU A 236 -18.78 4.45 1.34
C LEU A 236 -18.48 4.33 2.84
N ILE A 237 -19.44 3.84 3.60
CA ILE A 237 -19.28 3.57 5.04
C ILE A 237 -18.93 2.10 5.24
N ASN A 238 -17.92 1.86 6.07
CA ASN A 238 -17.42 0.53 6.37
C ASN A 238 -18.26 -0.11 7.48
N SER A 239 -18.79 -1.30 7.23
CA SER A 239 -19.50 -2.11 8.23
C SER A 239 -18.62 -3.23 8.76
N GLU A 240 -19.11 -3.97 9.76
CA GLU A 240 -18.46 -5.22 10.22
C GLU A 240 -18.55 -6.35 9.16
N ALA A 241 -19.52 -6.26 8.25
CA ALA A 241 -19.64 -7.12 7.08
C ALA A 241 -18.65 -6.69 5.97
N ALA A 242 -18.59 -7.45 4.87
CA ALA A 242 -17.75 -7.09 3.74
C ALA A 242 -18.22 -5.77 3.10
N SER A 243 -17.38 -4.73 3.11
CA SER A 243 -17.70 -3.47 2.44
C SER A 243 -17.53 -3.55 0.92
N LEU A 244 -18.36 -2.79 0.20
CA LEU A 244 -18.14 -2.43 -1.19
C LEU A 244 -16.82 -1.67 -1.34
N LYS A 245 -16.20 -1.86 -2.51
CA LYS A 245 -15.12 -1.03 -3.04
C LYS A 245 -15.68 -0.08 -4.08
N ILE A 246 -14.93 0.96 -4.42
CA ILE A 246 -15.30 1.90 -5.49
C ILE A 246 -15.55 1.20 -6.84
N HIS A 247 -14.78 0.16 -7.18
CA HIS A 247 -14.99 -0.64 -8.40
C HIS A 247 -16.34 -1.37 -8.37
N ASP A 248 -16.70 -1.96 -7.23
CA ASP A 248 -17.99 -2.65 -7.04
C ASP A 248 -19.16 -1.66 -7.31
N VAL A 249 -19.01 -0.36 -6.99
CA VAL A 249 -20.00 0.71 -7.29
C VAL A 249 -20.04 1.08 -8.77
N LEU A 250 -18.90 1.10 -9.46
CA LEU A 250 -18.87 1.38 -10.90
C LEU A 250 -19.58 0.27 -11.70
N GLU A 251 -19.39 -0.99 -11.33
CA GLU A 251 -20.12 -2.13 -11.92
C GLU A 251 -21.64 -2.01 -11.67
N LEU A 252 -22.05 -1.69 -10.44
CA LEU A 252 -23.47 -1.48 -10.08
C LEU A 252 -24.14 -0.34 -10.88
N LEU A 253 -23.37 0.66 -11.32
CA LEU A 253 -23.85 1.75 -12.16
C LEU A 253 -23.71 1.48 -13.67
N ASN A 254 -23.14 0.33 -14.07
CA ASN A 254 -22.79 -0.04 -15.45
C ASN A 254 -21.80 0.95 -16.10
N ILE A 255 -20.77 1.35 -15.35
CA ILE A 255 -19.70 2.28 -15.75
C ILE A 255 -18.31 1.76 -15.33
N GLY A 256 -18.14 0.43 -15.24
CA GLY A 256 -16.86 -0.23 -14.90
C GLY A 256 -15.75 -0.01 -15.95
N ASP A 257 -16.11 0.46 -17.14
CA ASP A 257 -15.26 0.80 -18.28
C ASP A 257 -14.68 2.23 -18.24
N TRP A 258 -15.20 3.11 -17.36
CA TRP A 258 -14.75 4.49 -17.24
C TRP A 258 -13.23 4.64 -17.05
N PRO A 259 -12.54 3.86 -16.20
CA PRO A 259 -11.08 3.95 -16.07
C PRO A 259 -10.31 3.68 -17.38
N GLN A 260 -10.85 2.82 -18.24
CA GLN A 260 -10.29 2.47 -19.54
C GLN A 260 -10.56 3.56 -20.59
N ARG A 261 -11.58 4.40 -20.37
CA ARG A 261 -11.93 5.60 -21.17
C ARG A 261 -11.36 6.91 -20.59
N GLY A 262 -10.36 6.82 -19.71
CA GLY A 262 -9.60 7.97 -19.19
C GLY A 262 -10.01 8.47 -17.80
N ALA A 263 -11.11 7.97 -17.22
CA ALA A 263 -11.53 8.40 -15.88
C ALA A 263 -10.49 8.07 -14.80
N THR A 264 -10.25 9.01 -13.89
CA THR A 264 -9.37 8.84 -12.74
C THR A 264 -10.19 8.68 -11.47
N LEU A 265 -9.91 7.63 -10.70
CA LEU A 265 -10.52 7.36 -9.40
C LEU A 265 -9.63 7.97 -8.32
N ILE A 266 -10.20 8.86 -7.51
CA ILE A 266 -9.49 9.60 -6.46
C ILE A 266 -10.21 9.39 -5.13
N ARG A 267 -9.59 8.73 -4.16
CA ARG A 267 -10.04 8.78 -2.75
C ARG A 267 -9.69 10.15 -2.18
N THR A 268 -10.69 10.98 -1.97
CA THR A 268 -10.48 12.32 -1.38
C THR A 268 -10.31 12.27 0.13
N HIS A 269 -10.99 11.34 0.81
CA HIS A 269 -10.97 11.22 2.27
C HIS A 269 -10.97 9.77 2.75
N THR A 270 -10.28 9.51 3.85
CA THR A 270 -10.29 8.27 4.64
C THR A 270 -10.74 8.60 6.05
N PHE A 271 -12.00 8.31 6.37
CA PHE A 271 -12.52 8.56 7.70
C PHE A 271 -12.21 7.40 8.63
N LEU A 272 -11.59 7.69 9.77
CA LEU A 272 -11.39 6.74 10.86
C LEU A 272 -12.58 6.72 11.81
N GLN A 273 -12.67 5.70 12.67
CA GLN A 273 -13.63 5.70 13.77
C GLN A 273 -13.42 6.95 14.66
N GLY A 274 -14.51 7.64 15.00
CA GLY A 274 -14.52 8.94 15.67
C GLY A 274 -14.55 10.16 14.75
N GLU A 275 -14.10 10.06 13.49
CA GLU A 275 -14.06 11.19 12.55
C GLU A 275 -15.41 11.44 11.84
N LEU A 276 -16.18 10.37 11.57
CA LEU A 276 -17.46 10.47 10.85
C LEU A 276 -18.57 11.16 11.63
N GLU A 277 -18.52 11.22 12.97
CA GLU A 277 -19.57 11.88 13.77
C GLU A 277 -19.61 13.41 13.58
N HIS A 278 -18.58 13.97 12.93
CA HIS A 278 -18.37 15.39 12.74
C HIS A 278 -18.31 15.81 11.24
N SER A 279 -18.70 14.93 10.30
CA SER A 279 -18.47 15.07 8.84
C SER A 279 -19.70 14.90 7.94
#